data_AF-A0AAW1N1B4-F1
#
_entry.id   AF-A0AAW1N1B4-F1
#
_cell.length_a   1.000
_cell.length_b   1.000
_cell.length_c   1.000
_cell.angle_alpha   90.00
_cell.angle_beta   90.00
_cell.angle_gamma   90.00
#
_symmetry.space_group_name_H-M   'P 1'
#
loop_
_entity.id
_entity.type
_entity.pdbx_description
1 polymer ?
#
loop_
_entity_poly.entity_id
_entity_poly.type
_entity_poly.pdbx_seq_one_letter_code
_entity_poly.pdbx_strand_id
1 'polypeptide(L)'
;MYRQVQVDSQDANHQLIFWRQDPSHKLQTYKLNTVTYGTTTAPFLAERCLKQLAIENRENYPNASQTLETDFYVDDLLTGFDTELAIENRENYPNASQTLETDFYVDDLLTGFDTEEIALQVAEDLIAILKKGRFELRKWW
;
A
#
# COMPACT_ATOMS: atom_id res chain seq x y z
N MET A 1 1.41 2.47 -5.89
CA MET A 1 -0.02 2.62 -5.63
C MET A 1 -0.67 3.75 -6.45
N TYR A 2 -0.27 5.01 -6.31
CA TYR A 2 -0.99 6.18 -6.88
C TYR A 2 -1.23 6.18 -8.39
N ARG A 3 -0.21 5.87 -9.19
CA ARG A 3 -0.32 5.90 -10.65
C ARG A 3 -1.23 4.80 -11.23
N GLN A 4 -1.83 3.99 -10.36
CA GLN A 4 -2.81 2.96 -10.71
C GLN A 4 -4.26 3.46 -10.49
N VAL A 5 -4.43 4.62 -9.87
CA VAL A 5 -5.73 5.28 -9.63
C VAL A 5 -5.94 6.39 -10.66
N GLN A 6 -6.98 6.27 -11.49
CA GLN A 6 -7.35 7.31 -12.45
C GLN A 6 -8.01 8.49 -11.75
N VAL A 7 -7.68 9.70 -12.19
CA VAL A 7 -8.34 10.94 -11.77
C VAL A 7 -9.58 11.14 -12.63
N ASP A 8 -10.65 11.66 -12.05
CA ASP A 8 -11.85 11.99 -12.82
C ASP A 8 -11.51 12.97 -13.94
N SER A 9 -12.08 12.75 -15.12
CA SER A 9 -11.83 13.59 -16.30
C SER A 9 -12.14 15.08 -16.06
N GLN A 10 -13.07 15.39 -15.14
CA GLN A 10 -13.43 16.74 -14.74
C GLN A 10 -12.31 17.41 -13.94
N ASP A 11 -11.62 16.64 -13.09
CA ASP A 11 -10.55 17.13 -12.22
C ASP A 11 -9.16 17.05 -12.86
N ALA A 12 -9.02 16.31 -13.95
CA ALA A 12 -7.72 16.08 -14.59
C ALA A 12 -7.06 17.38 -15.11
N ASN A 13 -7.84 18.43 -15.39
CA ASN A 13 -7.30 19.75 -15.74
C ASN A 13 -6.59 20.46 -14.57
N HIS A 14 -6.81 20.03 -13.32
CA HIS A 14 -6.09 20.56 -12.15
C HIS A 14 -4.67 19.96 -11.99
N GLN A 15 -4.32 18.96 -12.80
CA GLN A 15 -3.00 18.32 -12.78
C GLN A 15 -2.19 18.58 -14.07
N LEU A 16 -2.34 19.78 -14.65
CA LEU A 16 -1.54 20.18 -15.80
C LEU A 16 -0.12 20.55 -15.37
N ILE A 17 0.86 20.09 -16.14
CA ILE A 17 2.26 20.45 -15.97
C ILE A 17 2.82 21.07 -17.25
N PHE A 18 3.76 21.98 -17.09
CA PHE A 18 4.59 22.44 -18.20
C PHE A 18 5.88 21.67 -18.23
N TRP A 19 6.26 21.15 -19.39
CA TRP A 19 7.50 20.42 -19.56
C TRP A 19 8.14 20.71 -20.92
N ARG A 20 9.47 20.70 -20.94
CA ARG A 20 10.32 20.71 -22.13
C ARG A 20 11.62 20.01 -21.81
N GLN A 21 12.24 19.39 -22.81
CA GLN A 21 13.48 18.62 -22.64
C GLN A 21 14.69 19.53 -22.32
N ASP A 22 14.76 20.69 -22.96
CA ASP A 22 15.79 21.71 -22.71
C ASP A 22 15.26 23.11 -23.08
N PRO A 23 15.98 24.21 -22.75
CA PRO A 23 15.51 25.57 -22.96
C PRO A 23 15.19 25.97 -24.41
N SER A 24 15.76 25.27 -25.40
CA SER A 24 15.52 25.53 -26.82
C SER A 24 14.22 24.91 -27.33
N HIS A 25 13.72 23.86 -26.68
CA HIS A 25 12.47 23.22 -27.04
C HIS A 25 11.26 24.07 -26.63
N LYS A 26 10.22 24.05 -27.47
CA LYS A 26 8.94 24.71 -27.18
C LYS A 26 8.36 24.12 -25.89
N LEU A 27 7.92 24.99 -24.99
CA LEU A 27 7.22 24.57 -23.78
C LEU A 27 5.91 23.85 -24.15
N GLN A 28 5.73 22.65 -23.62
CA GLN A 28 4.53 21.83 -23.84
C GLN A 28 3.73 21.71 -22.55
N THR A 29 2.42 21.55 -22.71
CA THR A 29 1.49 21.29 -21.60
C THR A 29 1.11 19.81 -21.62
N TYR A 30 1.28 19.14 -20.49
CA TYR A 30 0.88 17.75 -20.28
C TYR A 30 -0.20 17.68 -19.21
N LYS A 31 -1.06 16.66 -19.31
CA LYS A 31 -2.09 16.34 -18.31
C LYS A 31 -1.73 15.03 -17.63
N LEU A 32 -1.65 15.04 -16.31
CA LEU A 32 -1.51 13.82 -15.52
C LEU A 32 -2.91 13.22 -15.30
N ASN A 33 -3.09 11.96 -15.71
CA ASN A 33 -4.40 11.29 -15.70
C ASN A 33 -4.63 10.39 -14.47
N THR A 34 -3.64 10.29 -13.59
CA THR A 34 -3.65 9.41 -12.44
C THR A 34 -3.30 10.21 -11.20
N VAL A 35 -3.71 9.73 -10.03
CA VAL A 35 -3.27 10.32 -8.76
C VAL A 35 -1.75 10.42 -8.78
N THR A 36 -1.24 11.62 -8.51
CA THR A 36 0.17 11.95 -8.64
C THR A 36 0.79 12.27 -7.29
N TYR A 37 2.08 12.00 -7.16
CA TYR A 37 2.86 12.32 -5.96
C TYR A 37 2.85 13.82 -5.67
N GLY A 38 2.97 14.18 -4.39
CA GLY A 38 3.13 15.57 -3.96
C GLY A 38 1.83 16.36 -3.85
N THR A 39 0.67 15.79 -4.19
CA THR A 39 -0.64 16.38 -3.84
C THR A 39 -1.06 15.93 -2.45
N THR A 40 -1.55 16.86 -1.62
CA THR A 40 -1.97 16.58 -0.24
C THR A 40 -3.08 15.52 -0.13
N THR A 41 -3.87 15.33 -1.19
CA THR A 41 -4.99 14.38 -1.24
C THR A 41 -4.64 13.01 -1.82
N ALA A 42 -3.43 12.84 -2.39
CA ALA A 42 -3.05 11.59 -3.06
C ALA A 42 -3.11 10.35 -2.15
N PRO A 43 -2.58 10.38 -0.92
CA PRO A 43 -2.65 9.22 -0.03
C PRO A 43 -4.09 8.83 0.28
N PHE A 44 -4.92 9.81 0.68
CA PHE A 44 -6.32 9.58 0.97
C PHE A 44 -7.06 8.94 -0.20
N LEU A 45 -6.89 9.47 -1.42
CA LEU A 45 -7.57 8.93 -2.60
C LEU A 45 -7.16 7.48 -2.88
N ALA A 46 -5.88 7.15 -2.72
CA ALA A 46 -5.38 5.81 -2.97
C ALA A 46 -5.80 4.81 -1.88
N GLU A 47 -5.70 5.19 -0.61
CA GLU A 47 -6.15 4.39 0.54
C GLU A 47 -7.66 4.11 0.46
N ARG A 48 -8.47 5.11 0.07
CA ARG A 48 -9.92 4.92 -0.11
C ARG A 48 -10.25 3.91 -1.20
N CYS A 49 -9.47 3.85 -2.28
CA CYS A 49 -9.64 2.81 -3.31
C CYS A 49 -9.35 1.40 -2.75
N LEU A 50 -8.29 1.24 -1.95
CA LEU A 50 -7.97 -0.04 -1.32
C LEU A 50 -9.05 -0.49 -0.32
N LYS A 51 -9.51 0.44 0.53
CA LYS A 51 -10.60 0.17 1.49
C LYS A 51 -11.90 -0.19 0.79
N GLN A 52 -12.20 0.45 -0.35
CA GLN A 52 -13.37 0.10 -1.14
C GLN A 52 -13.28 -1.31 -1.71
N LEU A 53 -12.10 -1.72 -2.20
CA LEU A 53 -11.87 -3.09 -2.67
C LEU A 53 -12.03 -4.13 -1.55
N ALA A 54 -11.55 -3.82 -0.35
CA ALA A 54 -11.74 -4.68 0.82
C ALA A 54 -13.23 -4.86 1.15
N ILE A 55 -14.00 -3.77 1.19
CA ILE A 55 -15.45 -3.81 1.45
C ILE A 55 -16.17 -4.67 0.40
N GLU A 56 -15.84 -4.51 -0.88
CA GLU A 56 -16.46 -5.24 -1.99
C GLU A 56 -16.11 -6.74 -2.00
N ASN A 57 -15.02 -7.13 -1.35
CA ASN A 57 -14.50 -8.49 -1.38
C ASN A 57 -14.56 -9.20 -0.02
N ARG A 58 -15.08 -8.54 1.02
CA ARG A 58 -15.11 -9.04 2.40
C ARG A 58 -15.79 -10.39 2.56
N GLU A 59 -16.88 -10.64 1.84
CA GLU A 59 -17.60 -11.93 1.91
C GLU A 59 -16.78 -13.09 1.35
N ASN A 60 -15.98 -12.83 0.31
CA ASN A 60 -15.20 -13.87 -0.38
C ASN A 60 -13.79 -14.03 0.22
N TYR A 61 -13.25 -12.98 0.82
CA TYR A 61 -11.88 -12.91 1.31
C TYR A 61 -11.79 -12.14 2.63
N PRO A 62 -12.37 -12.67 3.73
CA PRO A 62 -12.51 -11.92 4.98
C PRO A 62 -11.17 -11.53 5.60
N ASN A 63 -10.18 -12.43 5.61
CA ASN A 63 -8.87 -12.18 6.20
C ASN A 63 -8.08 -11.14 5.41
N ALA A 64 -8.00 -11.30 4.08
CA ALA A 64 -7.33 -10.32 3.21
C ALA A 64 -8.03 -8.95 3.21
N SER A 65 -9.36 -8.93 3.33
CA SER A 65 -10.12 -7.68 3.45
C SER A 65 -9.86 -6.99 4.79
N GLN A 66 -9.74 -7.76 5.88
CA GLN A 66 -9.34 -7.22 7.18
C GLN A 66 -7.94 -6.62 7.11
N THR A 67 -6.96 -7.34 6.56
CA THR A 67 -5.59 -6.82 6.33
C THR A 67 -5.60 -5.53 5.52
N LEU A 68 -6.37 -5.43 4.44
CA LEU A 68 -6.49 -4.20 3.65
C LEU A 68 -7.12 -3.02 4.42
N GLU A 69 -7.94 -3.29 5.43
CA GLU A 69 -8.63 -2.27 6.21
C GLU A 69 -7.83 -1.76 7.40
N THR A 70 -7.13 -2.66 8.08
CA THR A 70 -6.45 -2.37 9.35
C THR A 70 -4.98 -2.03 9.17
N ASP A 71 -4.33 -2.60 8.16
CA ASP A 71 -2.88 -2.61 8.13
C ASP A 71 -2.32 -1.53 7.18
N PHE A 72 -3.17 -0.92 6.33
CA PHE A 72 -2.78 0.20 5.46
C PHE A 72 -2.91 1.57 6.15
N TYR A 73 -1.78 2.28 6.30
CA TYR A 73 -1.70 3.66 6.76
C TYR A 73 -1.13 4.58 5.68
N VAL A 74 -1.99 5.44 5.11
CA VAL A 74 -1.64 6.53 4.17
C VAL A 74 -1.10 5.99 2.84
N ASP A 75 0.15 5.51 2.81
CA ASP A 75 0.85 4.88 1.68
C ASP A 75 1.62 3.61 2.05
N ASP A 76 1.78 3.38 3.35
CA ASP A 76 2.61 2.35 3.94
C ASP A 76 1.72 1.36 4.70
N LEU A 77 2.14 0.10 4.75
CA LEU A 77 1.49 -0.92 5.56
C LEU A 77 2.30 -1.12 6.84
N LEU A 78 1.68 -1.04 8.02
CA LEU A 78 2.37 -1.19 9.30
C LEU A 78 1.71 -2.29 10.14
N THR A 79 2.40 -3.42 10.31
CA THR A 79 2.07 -4.38 11.38
C THR A 79 3.32 -4.91 12.08
N GLY A 80 3.15 -5.19 13.38
CA GLY A 80 4.09 -5.93 14.20
C GLY A 80 3.45 -7.22 14.73
N PHE A 81 4.29 -8.14 15.20
CA PHE A 81 3.89 -9.40 15.85
C PHE A 81 3.26 -9.13 17.23
N ASP A 82 2.54 -10.11 17.78
CA ASP A 82 1.94 -10.00 19.11
C ASP A 82 3.04 -9.81 20.18
N THR A 83 3.09 -8.59 20.73
CA THR A 83 4.13 -8.09 21.65
C THR A 83 4.29 -8.98 22.89
N GLU A 84 3.25 -9.71 23.31
CA GLU A 84 3.31 -10.62 24.46
C GLU A 84 4.31 -11.77 24.23
N LEU A 85 4.29 -12.39 23.04
CA LEU A 85 5.16 -13.53 22.72
C LEU A 85 6.64 -13.13 22.62
N ALA A 86 6.90 -11.90 22.15
CA ALA A 86 8.24 -11.32 22.02
C ALA A 86 8.83 -10.90 23.38
N ILE A 87 7.99 -10.36 24.27
CA ILE A 87 8.39 -10.02 25.65
C ILE A 87 8.70 -11.30 26.44
N GLU A 88 7.90 -12.36 26.29
CA GLU A 88 8.13 -13.64 26.96
C GLU A 88 9.41 -14.36 26.50
N ASN A 89 9.90 -14.11 25.28
CA ASN A 89 11.07 -14.78 24.69
C ASN A 89 12.33 -13.90 24.56
N ARG A 90 12.40 -12.79 25.32
CA ARG A 90 13.49 -11.81 25.25
C ARG A 90 14.89 -12.40 25.45
N GLU A 91 15.01 -13.47 26.24
CA GLU A 91 16.30 -14.15 26.46
C GLU A 91 16.73 -15.03 25.29
N ASN A 92 15.79 -15.53 24.48
CA ASN A 92 16.06 -16.44 23.37
C ASN A 92 16.39 -15.68 22.07
N TYR A 93 15.83 -14.48 21.88
CA TYR A 93 15.99 -13.69 20.64
C TYR A 93 16.27 -12.20 20.91
N PRO A 94 17.38 -11.86 21.59
CA PRO A 94 17.67 -10.48 22.01
C PRO A 94 17.80 -9.49 20.84
N ASN A 95 18.28 -9.95 19.68
CA ASN A 95 18.41 -9.11 18.49
C ASN A 95 17.05 -8.81 17.84
N ALA A 96 16.12 -9.77 17.80
CA ALA A 96 14.78 -9.54 17.24
C ALA A 96 13.98 -8.53 18.09
N SER A 97 14.07 -8.66 19.42
CA SER A 97 13.42 -7.70 20.35
C SER A 97 14.02 -6.29 20.26
N GLN A 98 15.33 -6.16 20.00
CA GLN A 98 15.99 -4.87 19.84
C GLN A 98 15.71 -4.24 18.48
N THR A 99 15.72 -5.04 17.39
CA THR A 99 15.36 -4.60 16.04
C THR A 99 13.90 -4.12 15.96
N LEU A 100 12.98 -4.70 16.72
CA LEU A 100 11.59 -4.27 16.80
C LEU A 100 11.39 -2.91 17.51
N GLU A 101 12.30 -2.49 18.38
CA GLU A 101 12.26 -1.16 19.03
C GLU A 101 12.90 -0.07 18.18
N THR A 102 13.75 -0.40 17.20
CA THR A 102 14.55 0.60 16.46
C THR A 102 14.37 0.61 14.94
N ASP A 103 13.86 -0.45 14.32
CA ASP A 103 13.85 -0.59 12.85
C ASP A 103 12.44 -0.90 12.32
N PHE A 104 11.68 0.15 12.01
CA PHE A 104 10.58 0.11 11.03
C PHE A 104 10.70 1.31 10.10
N TYR A 105 10.93 1.06 8.80
CA TYR A 105 11.11 2.11 7.79
C TYR A 105 10.67 1.64 6.38
N VAL A 106 9.46 2.06 5.96
CA VAL A 106 8.98 2.40 4.60
C VAL A 106 9.13 1.37 3.46
N ASP A 107 8.07 1.23 2.63
CA ASP A 107 7.93 0.57 1.30
C ASP A 107 7.41 -0.89 1.17
N ASP A 108 7.23 -1.70 2.23
CA ASP A 108 6.90 -3.13 2.10
C ASP A 108 5.62 -3.59 2.86
N LEU A 109 4.90 -4.58 2.29
CA LEU A 109 3.77 -5.29 2.91
C LEU A 109 4.31 -6.28 3.96
N LEU A 110 4.28 -5.90 5.23
CA LEU A 110 4.66 -6.75 6.37
C LEU A 110 3.41 -7.10 7.17
N THR A 111 3.03 -8.37 7.17
CA THR A 111 1.93 -8.93 7.95
C THR A 111 2.40 -10.21 8.65
N GLY A 112 1.89 -10.48 9.85
CA GLY A 112 2.25 -11.64 10.65
C GLY A 112 1.06 -12.59 10.79
N PHE A 113 1.30 -13.89 10.63
CA PHE A 113 0.31 -14.92 10.87
C PHE A 113 0.89 -16.01 11.75
N ASP A 114 0.03 -16.68 12.51
CA ASP A 114 0.42 -17.74 13.43
C ASP A 114 1.03 -18.96 12.72
N THR A 115 0.72 -19.14 11.42
CA THR A 115 1.29 -20.22 10.59
C THR A 115 1.60 -19.77 9.16
N GLU A 116 2.56 -20.46 8.53
CA GLU A 116 2.96 -20.24 7.14
C GLU A 116 1.80 -20.46 6.16
N GLU A 117 0.96 -21.47 6.40
CA GLU A 117 -0.17 -21.78 5.53
C GLU A 117 -1.20 -20.66 5.50
N ILE A 118 -1.48 -20.05 6.65
CA ILE A 118 -2.37 -18.89 6.74
C ILE A 118 -1.74 -17.69 6.01
N ALA A 119 -0.44 -17.49 6.19
CA ALA A 119 0.28 -16.41 5.53
C ALA A 119 0.22 -16.51 3.99
N LEU A 120 0.46 -17.71 3.46
CA LEU A 120 0.39 -17.97 2.03
C LEU A 120 -1.02 -17.76 1.48
N GLN A 121 -2.05 -18.24 2.19
CA GLN A 121 -3.43 -18.07 1.75
C GLN A 121 -3.83 -16.58 1.70
N VAL A 122 -3.48 -15.81 2.73
CA VAL A 122 -3.81 -14.37 2.76
C VAL A 122 -3.03 -13.61 1.69
N ALA A 123 -1.78 -13.97 1.42
CA ALA A 123 -1.01 -13.40 0.32
C ALA A 123 -1.68 -13.63 -1.04
N GLU A 124 -2.12 -14.86 -1.32
CA GLU A 124 -2.84 -15.19 -2.57
C GLU A 124 -4.15 -14.43 -2.70
N ASP A 125 -4.92 -14.36 -1.61
CA ASP A 125 -6.19 -13.64 -1.55
C ASP A 125 -6.00 -12.13 -1.76
N LEU A 126 -4.97 -11.53 -1.15
CA LEU A 126 -4.61 -10.13 -1.36
C LEU A 126 -4.28 -9.84 -2.83
N ILE A 127 -3.46 -10.69 -3.46
CA ILE A 127 -3.16 -10.57 -4.90
C ILE A 127 -4.45 -10.64 -5.71
N ALA A 128 -5.37 -11.54 -5.36
CA ALA A 128 -6.63 -11.71 -6.07
C ALA A 128 -7.53 -10.48 -5.93
N ILE A 129 -7.70 -9.92 -4.73
CA ILE A 129 -8.49 -8.71 -4.48
C ILE A 129 -7.88 -7.51 -5.22
N LEU A 130 -6.58 -7.28 -5.08
CA LEU A 130 -5.91 -6.13 -5.67
C LEU A 130 -5.95 -6.16 -7.20
N LYS A 131 -5.83 -7.35 -7.81
CA LYS A 131 -6.01 -7.54 -9.26
C LYS A 131 -7.40 -7.10 -9.74
N LYS A 132 -8.47 -7.29 -8.96
CA LYS A 132 -9.81 -6.81 -9.32
C LYS A 132 -9.86 -5.28 -9.44
N GLY A 133 -9.11 -4.58 -8.59
CA GLY A 133 -8.91 -3.14 -8.66
C GLY A 133 -7.82 -2.67 -9.63
N ARG A 134 -7.24 -3.58 -10.42
CA ARG A 134 -6.05 -3.33 -11.26
C ARG A 134 -4.86 -2.77 -10.48
N PHE A 135 -4.79 -3.06 -9.18
CA PHE A 135 -3.63 -2.81 -8.36
C PHE A 135 -2.65 -3.97 -8.53
N GLU A 136 -1.58 -3.70 -9.25
CA GLU A 136 -0.40 -4.57 -9.32
C GLU A 136 0.53 -4.24 -8.15
N LEU A 137 0.68 -5.21 -7.25
CA LEU A 137 1.77 -5.22 -6.29
C LEU A 137 3.09 -5.39 -7.07
N ARG A 138 4.05 -4.51 -6.79
CA ARG A 138 5.40 -4.64 -7.33
C ARG A 138 6.28 -4.94 -6.15
N LYS A 139 7.05 -6.03 -6.25
CA LYS A 139 8.01 -6.57 -5.27
C LYS A 139 7.37 -7.53 -4.26
N TRP A 140 7.80 -8.79 -4.29
CA TRP A 140 7.65 -9.82 -3.26
C TRP A 140 9.07 -10.27 -2.95
N TRP A 141 9.61 -9.90 -1.81
CA TRP A 141 10.89 -10.41 -1.33
C TRP A 141 10.94 -10.39 0.18
#